data_AF-A0A162CC85-F1
#
_entry.id   AF-A0A162CC85-F1
#
_cell.length_a   1.000
_cell.length_b   1.000
_cell.length_c   1.000
_cell.angle_alpha   90.00
_cell.angle_beta   90.00
_cell.angle_gamma   90.00
#
_symmetry.space_group_name_H-M   'P 1'
#
loop_
_entity.id
_entity.type
_entity.pdbx_description
1 polymer ?
#
loop_
_entity_poly.entity_id
_entity_poly.type
_entity_poly.pdbx_seq_one_letter_code
_entity_poly.pdbx_strand_id
1 'polypeptide(L)'
;MEKVTPLTIVASCSDRTVEQEFETEIETWTDGQIKELREAFLRYSLNVLADGRSGKKAKDEAYEWLNSDEVHPFSFVTCCVLSGYDPDEVRNLCQYTLRQLAKRNK
;
A
#
# COMPACT_ATOMS: atom_id res chain seq x y z
N MET A 1 28.86 10.23 -4.88
CA MET A 1 28.67 8.93 -5.56
C MET A 1 29.05 7.85 -4.58
N GLU A 2 28.05 7.34 -3.86
CA GLU A 2 28.21 6.24 -2.92
C GLU A 2 28.23 4.95 -3.75
N LYS A 3 29.29 4.15 -3.62
CA LYS A 3 29.47 2.93 -4.43
C LYS A 3 28.62 1.83 -3.81
N VAL A 4 27.57 1.41 -4.51
CA VAL A 4 26.74 0.26 -4.12
C VAL A 4 27.55 -1.01 -4.35
N THR A 5 27.81 -1.78 -3.30
CA THR A 5 28.46 -3.10 -3.39
C THR A 5 27.45 -4.15 -3.85
N PRO A 6 27.75 -4.95 -4.90
CA PRO A 6 26.83 -5.95 -5.40
C PRO A 6 26.62 -7.08 -4.39
N LEU A 7 25.38 -7.52 -4.19
CA LEU A 7 25.06 -8.74 -3.45
C LEU A 7 25.18 -9.95 -4.38
N THR A 8 26.02 -10.92 -4.03
CA THR A 8 26.10 -12.20 -4.74
C THR A 8 25.04 -13.16 -4.21
N ILE A 9 24.01 -13.46 -5.01
CA ILE A 9 23.02 -14.52 -4.71
C ILE A 9 23.47 -15.81 -5.41
N VAL A 10 23.90 -16.80 -4.65
CA VAL A 10 24.19 -18.15 -5.16
C VAL A 10 22.93 -19.02 -5.10
N ALA A 11 22.25 -19.17 -6.23
CA ALA A 11 21.21 -20.20 -6.40
C ALA A 11 21.84 -21.45 -7.01
N SER A 12 21.86 -22.56 -6.26
CA SER A 12 22.38 -23.85 -6.73
C SER A 12 21.26 -24.68 -7.37
N CYS A 13 21.29 -24.78 -8.70
CA CYS A 13 20.62 -25.87 -9.40
C CYS A 13 21.35 -26.18 -10.72
N SER A 14 21.91 -27.39 -10.81
CA SER A 14 22.56 -28.03 -11.98
C SER A 14 24.00 -27.59 -12.30
N ASP A 15 24.83 -28.57 -12.70
CA ASP A 15 26.31 -28.60 -12.91
C ASP A 15 26.86 -27.65 -13.98
N ARG A 16 26.38 -26.42 -14.04
CA ARG A 16 26.95 -25.35 -14.85
C ARG A 16 26.93 -24.08 -14.02
N THR A 17 28.05 -23.74 -13.39
CA THR A 17 28.29 -22.42 -12.81
C THR A 17 28.34 -21.41 -13.95
N VAL A 18 27.19 -20.82 -14.27
CA VAL A 18 27.13 -19.58 -15.03
C VAL A 18 27.28 -18.46 -14.01
N GLU A 19 28.49 -17.93 -13.88
CA GLU A 19 28.74 -16.70 -13.13
C GLU A 19 28.15 -15.53 -13.93
N GLN A 20 26.83 -15.36 -13.83
CA GLN A 20 26.16 -14.20 -14.39
C GLN A 20 26.20 -13.10 -13.34
N GLU A 21 27.14 -12.17 -13.50
CA GLU A 21 27.17 -10.92 -12.74
C GLU A 21 25.93 -10.11 -13.13
N PHE A 22 24.89 -10.18 -12.31
CA PHE A 22 23.77 -9.25 -12.42
C PHE A 22 24.20 -7.92 -11.78
N GLU A 23 24.55 -6.93 -12.61
CA GLU A 23 24.55 -5.53 -12.19
C GLU A 23 23.12 -5.18 -11.79
N THR A 24 22.81 -5.31 -10.50
CA THR A 24 21.56 -4.85 -9.94
C THR A 24 21.71 -3.37 -9.64
N GLU A 25 21.48 -2.54 -10.66
CA GLU A 25 21.22 -1.12 -10.42
C GLU A 25 19.93 -1.04 -9.61
N ILE A 26 20.06 -0.83 -8.30
CA ILE A 26 18.91 -0.64 -7.41
C ILE A 26 18.34 0.72 -7.74
N GLU A 27 17.27 0.75 -8.53
CA GLU A 27 16.53 1.97 -8.82
C GLU A 27 15.96 2.53 -7.50
N THR A 28 16.54 3.63 -7.03
CA THR A 28 16.10 4.30 -5.81
C THR A 28 14.82 5.06 -6.07
N TRP A 29 13.79 4.80 -5.29
CA TRP A 29 12.55 5.56 -5.34
C TRP A 29 12.76 6.96 -4.81
N THR A 30 12.27 7.95 -5.55
CA THR A 30 12.18 9.33 -5.08
C THR A 30 11.07 9.47 -4.04
N ASP A 31 11.20 10.42 -3.12
CA ASP A 31 10.15 10.73 -2.15
C ASP A 31 8.81 11.08 -2.82
N GLY A 32 8.86 11.71 -4.00
CA GLY A 32 7.68 12.00 -4.83
C GLY A 32 6.96 10.72 -5.27
N GLN A 33 7.68 9.74 -5.79
CA GLN A 33 7.11 8.44 -6.18
C GLN A 33 6.52 7.69 -4.99
N ILE A 34 7.19 7.73 -3.83
CA ILE A 34 6.68 7.10 -2.61
C ILE A 34 5.38 7.81 -2.16
N LYS A 35 5.33 9.14 -2.26
CA LYS A 35 4.13 9.92 -1.94
C LYS A 35 2.97 9.57 -2.87
N GLU A 36 3.21 9.55 -4.18
CA GLU A 36 2.20 9.18 -5.19
C GLU A 36 1.67 7.76 -4.93
N LEU A 37 2.55 6.82 -4.58
CA LEU A 37 2.15 5.46 -4.23
C LEU A 37 1.25 5.42 -2.99
N ARG A 38 1.58 6.19 -1.94
CA ARG A 38 0.74 6.29 -0.73
C ARG A 38 -0.64 6.88 -1.01
N GLU A 39 -0.70 7.94 -1.81
CA GLU A 39 -1.96 8.56 -2.22
C GLU A 39 -2.81 7.61 -3.07
N ALA A 40 -2.19 6.91 -4.02
CA ALA A 40 -2.85 5.92 -4.85
C ALA A 40 -3.39 4.76 -4.00
N PHE A 41 -2.60 4.27 -3.04
CA PHE A 41 -2.98 3.21 -2.12
C PHE A 41 -4.15 3.62 -1.23
N LEU A 42 -4.10 4.82 -0.62
CA LEU A 42 -5.20 5.37 0.18
C LEU A 42 -6.50 5.40 -0.63
N ARG A 43 -6.45 6.01 -1.83
CA ARG A 43 -7.63 6.12 -2.70
C ARG A 43 -8.15 4.75 -3.13
N TYR A 44 -7.27 3.81 -3.46
CA TYR A 44 -7.65 2.45 -3.85
C TYR A 44 -8.39 1.74 -2.71
N SER A 45 -7.81 1.72 -1.50
CA SER A 45 -8.40 1.05 -0.33
C SER A 45 -9.78 1.62 0.02
N LEU A 46 -9.95 2.94 -0.04
CA LEU A 46 -11.25 3.58 0.18
C LEU A 46 -12.28 3.24 -0.92
N ASN A 47 -11.85 3.14 -2.18
CA ASN A 47 -12.72 2.70 -3.26
C ASN A 47 -13.16 1.24 -3.12
N VAL A 48 -12.30 0.35 -2.61
CA VAL A 48 -12.67 -1.05 -2.34
C VAL A 48 -13.87 -1.12 -1.39
N LEU A 49 -13.88 -0.27 -0.36
CA LEU A 49 -14.97 -0.16 0.60
C LEU A 49 -16.28 0.34 -0.04
N ALA A 50 -16.19 1.35 -0.92
CA ALA A 50 -17.35 1.96 -1.56
C ALA A 50 -17.91 1.14 -2.74
N ASP A 51 -17.08 0.38 -3.45
CA ASP A 51 -17.52 -0.39 -4.63
C ASP A 51 -18.38 -1.60 -4.21
N GLY A 52 -19.63 -1.62 -4.65
CA GLY A 52 -20.55 -2.73 -4.41
C GLY A 52 -20.11 -4.07 -5.02
N ARG A 53 -19.20 -4.04 -6.00
CA ARG A 53 -18.70 -5.23 -6.73
C ARG A 53 -17.49 -5.88 -6.07
N SER A 54 -16.82 -5.18 -5.15
CA SER A 54 -15.69 -5.73 -4.40
C SER A 54 -16.14 -6.90 -3.52
N GLY A 55 -15.39 -8.00 -3.55
CA GLY A 55 -15.68 -9.19 -2.75
C GLY A 55 -15.58 -8.93 -1.24
N LYS A 56 -16.32 -9.70 -0.44
CA LYS A 56 -16.38 -9.56 1.03
C LYS A 56 -14.99 -9.54 1.67
N LYS A 57 -14.10 -10.47 1.30
CA LYS A 57 -12.75 -10.57 1.87
C LYS A 57 -11.94 -9.28 1.68
N ALA A 58 -11.93 -8.72 0.47
CA ALA A 58 -11.20 -7.48 0.18
C ALA A 58 -11.79 -6.28 0.95
N LYS A 59 -13.12 -6.26 1.17
CA LYS A 59 -13.77 -5.24 2.00
C LYS A 59 -13.41 -5.38 3.47
N ASP A 60 -13.39 -6.60 4.00
CA ASP A 60 -13.02 -6.87 5.39
C ASP A 60 -11.56 -6.42 5.62
N GLU A 61 -10.62 -6.77 4.73
CA GLU A 61 -9.22 -6.33 4.80
C GLU A 61 -9.07 -4.80 4.74
N ALA A 62 -9.75 -4.14 3.80
CA ALA A 62 -9.72 -2.68 3.69
C ALA A 62 -10.34 -1.99 4.91
N TYR A 63 -11.36 -2.61 5.52
CA TYR A 63 -12.02 -2.09 6.71
C TYR A 63 -11.16 -2.26 7.96
N GLU A 64 -10.46 -3.38 8.11
CA GLU A 64 -9.46 -3.59 9.16
C GLU A 64 -8.33 -2.57 9.04
N TRP A 65 -7.80 -2.37 7.83
CA TRP A 65 -6.78 -1.36 7.57
C TRP A 65 -7.23 0.06 7.93
N LEU A 66 -8.45 0.46 7.54
CA LEU A 66 -9.04 1.77 7.86
C LEU A 66 -9.13 2.04 9.37
N ASN A 67 -9.43 1.00 10.16
CA ASN A 67 -9.63 1.11 11.61
C ASN A 67 -8.37 0.79 12.43
N SER A 68 -7.25 0.46 11.78
CA SER A 68 -5.99 0.22 12.47
C SER A 68 -5.34 1.54 12.89
N ASP A 69 -4.83 1.57 14.12
CA ASP A 69 -4.00 2.66 14.66
C ASP A 69 -2.48 2.35 14.53
N GLU A 70 -2.12 1.26 13.86
CA GLU A 70 -0.72 0.95 13.59
C GLU A 70 -0.07 2.05 12.73
N VAL A 71 1.21 2.31 12.99
CA VAL A 71 2.00 3.30 12.25
C VAL A 71 3.14 2.60 11.53
N HIS A 72 2.97 2.42 10.22
CA HIS A 72 3.98 1.91 9.30
C HIS A 72 3.86 2.63 7.94
N PRO A 73 4.79 2.44 6.98
CA PRO A 73 4.88 3.27 5.76
C PRO A 73 3.63 3.37 4.87
N PHE A 74 2.73 2.39 4.96
CA PHE A 74 1.45 2.31 4.24
C PHE A 74 0.26 2.05 5.18
N SER A 75 0.41 2.35 6.47
CA SER A 75 -0.72 2.34 7.41
C SER A 75 -1.72 3.42 7.02
N PHE A 76 -2.98 3.25 7.45
CA PHE A 76 -4.01 4.26 7.24
C PHE A 76 -3.59 5.64 7.78
N VAL A 77 -3.08 5.68 9.02
CA VAL A 77 -2.62 6.90 9.68
C VAL A 77 -1.52 7.59 8.86
N THR A 78 -0.47 6.87 8.48
CA THR A 78 0.64 7.41 7.68
C THR A 78 0.16 7.94 6.33
N CYS A 79 -0.69 7.17 5.64
CA CYS A 79 -1.20 7.56 4.33
C CYS A 79 -2.08 8.82 4.42
N CYS A 80 -2.92 8.96 5.44
CA CYS A 80 -3.71 10.18 5.68
C CYS A 80 -2.81 11.39 5.95
N VAL A 81 -1.94 11.30 6.96
CA VAL A 81 -1.11 12.43 7.40
C VAL A 81 -0.18 12.91 6.27
N LEU A 82 0.49 12.00 5.58
CA LEU A 82 1.41 12.37 4.49
C LEU A 82 0.69 12.88 3.23
N SER A 83 -0.60 12.58 3.09
CA SER A 83 -1.45 13.15 2.03
C SER A 83 -2.14 14.45 2.47
N GLY A 84 -1.90 14.93 3.70
CA GLY A 84 -2.46 16.17 4.23
C GLY A 84 -3.87 16.06 4.81
N TYR A 85 -4.31 14.85 5.18
CA TYR A 85 -5.62 14.61 5.79
C TYR A 85 -5.51 14.27 7.28
N ASP A 86 -6.55 14.64 8.04
CA ASP A 86 -6.75 14.16 9.40
C ASP A 86 -7.33 12.72 9.39
N PRO A 87 -6.66 11.73 10.01
CA PRO A 87 -7.13 10.34 10.02
C PRO A 87 -8.52 10.16 10.63
N ASP A 88 -8.86 10.90 11.67
CA ASP A 88 -10.13 10.75 12.38
C ASP A 88 -11.28 11.35 11.58
N GLU A 89 -11.08 12.50 10.94
CA GLU A 89 -12.04 13.07 9.99
C GLU A 89 -12.31 12.12 8.82
N VAL A 90 -11.27 11.52 8.24
CA VAL A 90 -11.41 10.56 7.14
C VAL A 90 -12.17 9.31 7.61
N ARG A 91 -11.83 8.73 8.77
CA ARG A 91 -12.56 7.59 9.33
C ARG A 91 -14.04 7.90 9.54
N ASN A 92 -14.34 9.05 10.14
CA ASN A 92 -15.71 9.48 10.39
C ASN A 92 -16.51 9.59 9.08
N LEU A 93 -15.92 10.19 8.05
CA LEU A 93 -16.54 10.31 6.74
C LEU A 93 -16.75 8.95 6.06
N CYS A 94 -15.76 8.06 6.13
CA CYS A 94 -15.86 6.71 5.58
C CYS A 94 -16.96 5.91 6.28
N GLN A 95 -17.01 5.93 7.62
CA GLN A 95 -18.05 5.24 8.39
C GLN A 95 -19.45 5.80 8.07
N TYR A 96 -19.60 7.12 7.97
CA TYR A 96 -20.86 7.73 7.54
C TYR A 96 -21.29 7.21 6.16
N THR A 97 -20.37 7.26 5.19
CA THR A 97 -20.62 6.83 3.80
C THR A 97 -21.01 5.36 3.72
N LEU A 98 -20.28 4.48 4.42
CA LEU A 98 -20.58 3.05 4.48
C LEU A 98 -21.98 2.76 5.04
N ARG A 99 -22.40 3.50 6.09
CA ARG A 99 -23.76 3.38 6.65
C ARG A 99 -24.82 3.80 5.63
N GLN A 100 -24.58 4.84 4.83
CA GLN A 100 -25.53 5.24 3.79
C GLN A 100 -25.62 4.22 2.66
N LEU A 101 -24.49 3.67 2.24
CA LEU A 101 -24.45 2.61 1.21
C LEU A 101 -25.19 1.35 1.67
N ALA A 102 -25.02 0.95 2.94
CA ALA A 102 -25.74 -0.19 3.52
C ALA A 102 -27.26 0.01 3.55
N LYS A 103 -27.75 1.25 3.73
CA LYS A 103 -29.17 1.58 3.66
C LYS A 103 -29.73 1.49 2.24
N ARG A 104 -28.93 1.89 1.23
CA ARG A 104 -29.36 1.90 -0.18
C ARG A 104 -29.43 0.50 -0.79
N ASN A 105 -28.68 -0.46 -0.25
CA ASN A 105 -28.64 -1.84 -0.73
C ASN A 105 -29.62 -2.78 -0.01
N LYS A 106 -30.44 -2.26 0.92
CA LYS A 106 -31.57 -2.95 1.54
C LYS A 106 -32.85 -2.66 0.76
#